data_AF-A0A174DW19-F1
#
_entry.id   AF-A0A174DW19-F1
#
_cell.length_a   1.000
_cell.length_b   1.000
_cell.length_c   1.000
_cell.angle_alpha   90.00
_cell.angle_beta   90.00
_cell.angle_gamma   90.00
#
_symmetry.space_group_name_H-M   'P 1'
#
loop_
_entity.id
_entity.type
_entity.pdbx_description
1 polymer ?
#
loop_
_entity_poly.entity_id
_entity_poly.type
_entity_poly.pdbx_seq_one_letter_code
_entity_poly.pdbx_strand_id
1 'polypeptide(L)'
;MNNIITKFFASLLAYRVANKKKRFSAIGHFSEGLAPARDKIQWGYIDKENQEILPFKYDIAESFYNNIARVGLYGKSMKINKQGSECL
;
A
#
# COMPACT_ATOMS: atom_id res chain seq x y z
N MET A 1 -23.85 26.02 21.07
CA MET A 1 -24.43 24.67 21.29
C MET A 1 -23.29 23.68 21.49
N ASN A 2 -22.99 23.32 22.74
CA ASN A 2 -22.01 22.29 23.08
C ASN A 2 -22.71 20.93 23.02
N ASN A 3 -22.84 20.37 21.83
CA ASN A 3 -23.43 19.04 21.69
C ASN A 3 -22.33 18.01 22.01
N ILE A 4 -22.53 17.23 23.06
CA ILE A 4 -21.63 16.15 23.48
C ILE A 4 -21.29 15.23 22.29
N ILE A 5 -22.25 15.06 21.39
CA ILE A 5 -22.13 14.36 20.11
C ILE A 5 -21.04 14.98 19.22
N THR A 6 -21.01 16.30 19.04
CA THR A 6 -20.01 16.97 18.19
C THR A 6 -18.60 16.83 18.78
N LYS A 7 -18.47 16.87 20.11
CA LYS A 7 -17.19 16.60 20.79
C LYS A 7 -16.76 15.14 20.64
N PHE A 8 -17.70 14.20 20.66
CA PHE A 8 -17.42 12.77 20.48
C PHE A 8 -17.00 12.44 19.03
N PHE A 9 -17.68 13.02 18.03
CA PHE A 9 -17.28 12.87 16.62
C PHE A 9 -15.96 13.57 16.32
N ALA A 10 -15.74 14.78 16.83
CA ALA A 10 -14.46 15.47 16.71
C ALA A 10 -13.33 14.68 17.40
N SER A 11 -13.59 14.12 18.58
CA SER A 11 -12.66 13.24 19.31
C SER A 11 -12.36 11.95 18.55
N LEU A 12 -13.37 11.31 17.95
CA LEU A 12 -13.18 10.09 17.14
C LEU A 12 -12.41 10.39 15.84
N LEU A 13 -12.70 11.51 15.18
CA LEU A 13 -11.97 11.96 14.00
C LEU A 13 -10.51 12.30 14.35
N ALA A 14 -10.30 13.05 15.44
CA ALA A 14 -8.98 13.38 15.96
C ALA A 14 -8.21 12.14 16.40
N TYR A 15 -8.86 11.15 17.03
CA TYR A 15 -8.26 9.88 17.40
C TYR A 15 -7.82 9.06 16.18
N ARG A 16 -8.67 9.00 15.13
CA ARG A 16 -8.31 8.38 13.84
C ARG A 16 -7.14 9.08 13.15
N VAL A 17 -7.03 10.40 13.29
CA VAL A 17 -5.91 11.20 12.74
C VAL A 17 -4.63 11.07 13.59
N ALA A 18 -4.76 11.03 14.91
CA ALA A 18 -3.63 11.00 15.85
C ALA A 18 -2.91 9.65 15.89
N ASN A 19 -3.62 8.55 15.60
CA ASN A 19 -3.03 7.21 15.58
C ASN A 19 -2.44 6.85 14.20
N LYS A 20 -1.70 7.79 13.60
CA LYS A 20 -0.98 7.62 12.34
C LYS A 20 0.25 6.74 12.55
N LYS A 21 0.04 5.52 13.04
CA LYS A 21 1.06 4.47 13.04
C LYS A 21 1.51 4.32 11.60
N LYS A 22 2.82 4.43 11.34
CA LYS A 22 3.39 4.28 10.00
C LYS A 22 2.92 2.93 9.45
N ARG A 23 1.94 2.94 8.54
CA ARG A 23 1.26 1.72 8.04
C ARG A 23 2.23 0.79 7.34
N PHE A 24 3.23 1.36 6.67
CA PHE A 24 4.24 0.62 5.93
C PHE A 24 5.62 0.83 6.53
N SER A 25 6.37 -0.26 6.62
CA SER A 25 7.77 -0.24 7.07
C SER A 25 8.68 0.44 6.03
N ALA A 26 8.39 0.25 4.74
CA ALA A 26 9.06 0.86 3.61
C ALA A 26 8.07 1.15 2.47
N ILE A 27 8.35 2.18 1.67
CA ILE A 27 7.64 2.52 0.45
C ILE A 27 8.71 2.83 -0.59
N GLY A 28 8.65 2.18 -1.76
CA GLY A 28 9.51 2.45 -2.89
C GLY A 28 9.05 3.66 -3.71
N HIS A 29 9.69 3.90 -4.84
CA HIS A 29 9.32 5.01 -5.70
C HIS A 29 7.97 4.75 -6.38
N PHE A 30 7.12 5.78 -6.37
CA PHE A 30 5.93 5.81 -7.20
C PHE A 30 6.32 5.82 -8.67
N SER A 31 5.77 4.90 -9.44
CA SER A 31 5.85 4.85 -10.89
C SER A 31 4.49 4.45 -11.44
N GLU A 32 4.06 5.15 -12.49
CA GLU A 32 2.79 4.91 -13.17
C GLU A 32 1.55 4.84 -12.24
N GLY A 33 1.57 5.61 -11.14
CA GLY A 33 0.48 5.71 -10.17
C GLY A 33 0.58 4.77 -8.98
N LEU A 34 1.50 3.80 -8.98
CA LEU A 34 1.66 2.81 -7.91
C LEU A 34 3.08 2.82 -7.31
N ALA A 35 3.21 2.45 -6.05
CA ALA A 35 4.50 2.20 -5.41
C ALA A 35 4.51 0.82 -4.73
N PRO A 36 5.61 0.06 -4.81
CA PRO A 36 5.77 -1.11 -3.95
C PRO A 36 5.89 -0.63 -2.51
N ALA A 37 5.12 -1.23 -1.61
CA ALA A 37 5.18 -0.94 -0.17
C ALA A 37 5.36 -2.23 0.61
N ARG A 38 5.96 -2.12 1.80
CA ARG A 38 6.22 -3.25 2.67
C ARG A 38 5.43 -3.14 3.97
N ASP A 39 4.50 -4.07 4.20
CA ASP A 39 3.86 -4.26 5.51
C ASP A 39 4.61 -5.34 6.28
N LYS A 40 5.31 -4.92 7.34
CA LYS A 40 6.23 -5.73 8.18
C LYS A 40 7.25 -6.53 7.37
N ILE A 41 6.84 -7.65 6.79
CA ILE A 41 7.68 -8.61 6.09
C ILE A 41 7.40 -8.68 4.58
N GLN A 42 6.14 -8.51 4.15
CA GLN A 42 5.69 -8.74 2.79
C GLN A 42 5.53 -7.45 2.01
N TRP A 43 5.69 -7.54 0.70
CA TRP A 43 5.49 -6.47 -0.26
C TRP A 43 4.14 -6.57 -0.95
N GLY A 44 3.53 -5.42 -1.20
CA GLY A 44 2.33 -5.22 -2.00
C GLY A 44 2.47 -3.92 -2.79
N TYR A 45 1.38 -3.42 -3.39
CA TYR A 45 1.39 -2.14 -4.10
C TYR A 45 0.32 -1.22 -3.57
N ILE A 46 0.68 0.05 -3.43
CA ILE A 46 -0.21 1.11 -2.96
C ILE A 46 -0.32 2.22 -3.99
N ASP A 47 -1.41 2.98 -3.93
CA ASP A 47 -1.57 4.24 -4.66
C ASP A 47 -0.99 5.44 -3.87
N LYS A 48 -1.09 6.64 -4.47
CA LYS A 48 -0.62 7.90 -3.86
C LYS A 48 -1.40 8.30 -2.60
N GLU A 49 -2.58 7.73 -2.40
CA GLU A 49 -3.44 7.94 -1.24
C GLU A 49 -3.13 6.92 -0.12
N ASN A 50 -2.13 6.05 -0.33
CA ASN A 50 -1.73 4.95 0.55
C ASN A 50 -2.79 3.84 0.65
N GLN A 51 -3.69 3.74 -0.33
CA GLN A 51 -4.62 2.62 -0.45
C GLN A 51 -3.91 1.41 -1.04
N GLU A 52 -4.25 0.23 -0.56
CA GLU A 52 -3.73 -1.04 -1.09
C GLU A 52 -4.42 -1.36 -2.41
N ILE A 53 -3.62 -1.47 -3.48
CA ILE A 53 -4.08 -1.82 -4.83
C ILE A 53 -3.76 -3.27 -5.15
N LEU A 54 -2.56 -3.75 -4.77
CA LEU A 54 -2.20 -5.16 -4.84
C LEU A 54 -1.79 -5.68 -3.47
N PRO A 55 -2.21 -6.90 -3.11
CA PRO A 55 -2.08 -7.41 -1.76
C PRO A 55 -0.64 -7.60 -1.32
N PHE A 56 -0.40 -7.44 -0.02
CA PHE A 56 0.89 -7.70 0.63
C PHE A 56 1.16 -9.21 0.71
N LYS A 57 1.61 -9.80 -0.38
CA LYS A 57 1.91 -11.24 -0.48
C LYS A 57 3.27 -11.56 -1.08
N TYR A 58 3.96 -10.56 -1.63
CA TYR A 58 5.21 -10.77 -2.35
C TYR A 58 6.41 -10.73 -1.40
N ASP A 59 7.43 -11.52 -1.70
CA ASP A 59 8.71 -11.51 -0.98
C ASP A 59 9.56 -10.30 -1.40
N ILE A 60 9.42 -9.90 -2.66
CA ILE A 60 10.11 -8.76 -3.30
C ILE A 60 9.13 -8.12 -4.29
N ALA A 61 9.15 -6.79 -4.41
CA ALA A 61 8.38 -6.06 -5.41
C ALA A 61 9.17 -4.88 -5.97
N GLU A 62 9.30 -4.80 -7.29
CA GLU A 62 9.91 -3.68 -8.00
C GLU A 62 8.85 -2.66 -8.45
N SER A 63 9.26 -1.42 -8.71
CA SER A 63 8.36 -0.39 -9.26
C SER A 63 7.89 -0.76 -10.67
N PHE A 64 6.68 -0.33 -11.03
CA PHE A 64 6.13 -0.55 -12.37
C PHE A 64 6.91 0.23 -13.44
N TYR A 65 7.13 -0.41 -14.58
CA TYR A 65 7.66 0.19 -15.80
C TYR A 65 7.04 -0.49 -17.03
N ASN A 66 6.51 0.31 -17.96
CA ASN A 66 5.73 -0.15 -19.10
C ASN A 66 4.55 -1.06 -18.70
N ASN A 67 3.82 -0.69 -17.64
CA ASN A 67 2.72 -1.47 -17.04
C ASN A 67 3.12 -2.88 -16.52
N ILE A 68 4.41 -3.16 -16.37
CA ILE A 68 4.92 -4.44 -15.85
C ILE A 68 5.76 -4.17 -14.60
N ALA A 69 5.65 -5.02 -13.60
CA ALA A 69 6.56 -5.06 -12.46
C ALA A 69 7.09 -6.47 -12.24
N ARG A 70 8.33 -6.59 -11.77
CA ARG A 70 8.88 -7.88 -11.32
C ARG A 70 8.57 -8.06 -9.83
N VAL A 71 8.06 -9.23 -9.49
CA VAL A 71 7.76 -9.62 -8.11
C VAL A 71 8.37 -10.98 -7.78
N GLY A 72 8.71 -11.18 -6.53
CA GLY A 72 9.11 -12.47 -5.97
C GLY A 72 7.95 -13.10 -5.19
N LEU A 73 7.67 -14.38 -5.43
CA LEU A 73 6.71 -15.14 -4.63
C LEU A 73 7.21 -16.57 -4.44
N TYR A 74 7.36 -17.01 -3.19
CA TYR A 74 7.87 -18.33 -2.83
C TYR A 74 9.22 -18.64 -3.50
N GLY A 75 10.09 -17.64 -3.56
CA GLY A 75 11.42 -17.76 -4.19
C GLY A 75 11.42 -17.77 -5.73
N LYS A 76 10.26 -17.62 -6.39
CA LYS A 76 10.17 -17.49 -7.85
C LYS A 76 10.00 -16.03 -8.27
N SER A 77 10.72 -15.59 -9.30
CA SER A 77 10.52 -14.28 -9.92
C SER A 77 9.47 -14.36 -11.03
N MET A 78 8.46 -13.50 -10.96
CA MET A 78 7.37 -13.39 -11.94
C MET A 78 7.25 -11.93 -12.40
N LYS A 79 6.69 -11.71 -13.59
CA LYS A 79 6.28 -10.38 -14.04
C LYS A 79 4.77 -10.26 -13.88
N ILE A 80 4.29 -9.14 -13.38
CA ILE A 80 2.86 -8.87 -13.21
C ILE A 80 2.47 -7.55 -13.84
N ASN A 81 1.21 -7.44 -14.26
CA ASN A 81 0.59 -6.16 -14.60
C ASN A 81 0.02 -5.46 -13.35
N LYS A 82 -0.56 -4.27 -13.53
CA LYS A 82 -1.16 -3.48 -12.44
C LYS A 82 -2.40 -4.11 -11.79
N GLN A 83 -2.97 -5.15 -12.40
CA GLN A 83 -4.05 -5.95 -11.83
C GLN A 83 -3.52 -7.16 -11.05
N GLY A 84 -2.20 -7.38 -11.04
CA GLY A 84 -1.55 -8.51 -10.37
C GLY A 84 -1.57 -9.80 -11.19
N SER A 85 -2.01 -9.76 -12.45
CA SER A 85 -1.97 -10.91 -13.35
C SER A 85 -0.56 -11.09 -13.92
N GLU A 86 -0.12 -12.33 -14.02
CA GLU A 86 1.18 -12.67 -14.60
C GLU A 86 1.25 -12.27 -16.09
N CYS A 87 2.39 -11.72 -16.50
CA CYS A 87 2.73 -11.44 -17.90
C CYS A 87 3.92 -12.30 -18.31
N LEU A 88 3.87 -12.88 -19.51
CA LEU A 88 4.98 -13.64 -20.10
C LEU A 88 6.04 -12.67 -20.68
#